data_AF-A0A1A8ICW5-F1
#
_entry.id   AF-A0A1A8ICW5-F1
#
_cell.length_a   1.000
_cell.length_b   1.000
_cell.length_c   1.000
_cell.angle_alpha   90.00
_cell.angle_beta   90.00
_cell.angle_gamma   90.00
#
_symmetry.space_group_name_H-M   'P 1'
#
loop_
_entity.id
_entity.type
_entity.pdbx_description
1 polymer ?
#
loop_
_entity_poly.entity_id
_entity_poly.type
_entity_poly.pdbx_seq_one_letter_code
_entity_poly.pdbx_strand_id
1 'polypeptide(L)'
;MPEGPELHLASQFVNKMCDGVVFSGPVRKSEVSKNPDVPFTCEAYCITATSRGKEVKLTLTPIKCEDDLKGRAKGRQADQPMDVVFRFGMSGFFRFTGEDELPKHAHLRFYTKEKPRRVLSFVDTRRFGSWQPNGTWQPDRGPCIMFEYKRFRENVLSNLSDRAFDRPICEVLLNQKYFNGIGNYLRAEILYRPNIPPFVCARNVLEGLELEDTLDEKTVKNEFPTSKKSKTKTMNQESGDLLRLCHTVPLEVVSLGGKGYDPEKTDYSTFMAWLQCYYVDGMKTMRDHNGRTMWFQGDPGPMAPKGSKSPKPKKRVKKEDDHDYTEKEKAAESRCESTTKKQRLVKRETPKREGNARSKEVTSKRGKTQEVMQQSETRPKSRKRKSNNADKTSGEQSRTGRVTRKNSK
;
A
#
# COMPACT_ATOMS: atom_id res chain seq x y z
N MET A 1 8.64 2.84 -5.59
CA MET A 1 7.61 2.43 -4.61
C MET A 1 7.71 0.93 -4.52
N PRO A 2 7.83 0.33 -3.33
CA PRO A 2 7.99 -1.12 -3.20
C PRO A 2 6.87 -1.92 -3.88
N GLU A 3 7.27 -3.00 -4.53
CA GLU A 3 6.44 -4.00 -5.20
C GLU A 3 6.79 -5.38 -4.64
N GLY A 4 6.24 -6.46 -5.20
CA GLY A 4 6.43 -7.81 -4.66
C GLY A 4 7.89 -8.17 -4.33
N PRO A 5 8.85 -7.95 -5.25
CA PRO A 5 10.26 -8.27 -5.03
C PRO A 5 10.88 -7.55 -3.83
N GLU A 6 10.66 -6.24 -3.68
CA GLU A 6 11.29 -5.47 -2.59
C GLU A 6 10.73 -5.85 -1.21
N LEU A 7 9.43 -6.18 -1.12
CA LEU A 7 8.85 -6.71 0.11
C LEU A 7 9.40 -8.12 0.42
N HIS A 8 9.64 -8.96 -0.59
CA HIS A 8 10.24 -10.27 -0.37
C HIS A 8 11.69 -10.17 0.12
N LEU A 9 12.52 -9.43 -0.59
CA LEU A 9 13.93 -9.20 -0.25
C LEU A 9 14.07 -8.55 1.14
N ALA A 10 13.14 -7.67 1.54
CA ALA A 10 13.08 -7.14 2.91
C ALA A 10 12.82 -8.22 3.96
N SER A 11 11.91 -9.17 3.70
CA SER A 11 11.65 -10.28 4.61
C SER A 11 12.85 -11.24 4.73
N GLN A 12 13.55 -11.51 3.62
CA GLN A 12 14.81 -12.26 3.64
C GLN A 12 15.90 -11.55 4.44
N PHE A 13 16.04 -10.23 4.30
CA PHE A 13 16.96 -9.42 5.09
C PHE A 13 16.64 -9.46 6.59
N VAL A 14 15.38 -9.30 7.00
CA VAL A 14 15.04 -9.39 8.43
C VAL A 14 15.35 -10.77 8.99
N ASN A 15 14.99 -11.85 8.28
CA ASN A 15 15.38 -13.20 8.71
C ASN A 15 16.91 -13.36 8.83
N LYS A 16 17.68 -12.89 7.83
CA LYS A 16 19.15 -12.99 7.85
C LYS A 16 19.81 -12.16 8.95
N MET A 17 19.30 -10.97 9.25
CA MET A 17 19.89 -10.06 10.25
C MET A 17 19.41 -10.35 11.67
N CYS A 18 18.30 -11.05 11.84
CA CYS A 18 17.76 -11.45 13.14
C CYS A 18 18.04 -12.93 13.50
N ASP A 19 18.65 -13.71 12.61
CA ASP A 19 19.03 -15.10 12.91
C ASP A 19 20.04 -15.16 14.07
N GLY A 20 19.77 -16.04 15.04
CA GLY A 20 20.48 -16.10 16.33
C GLY A 20 20.34 -14.86 17.24
N VAL A 21 19.63 -13.79 16.83
CA VAL A 21 19.56 -12.52 17.60
C VAL A 21 18.38 -12.52 18.58
N VAL A 22 18.70 -12.32 19.86
CA VAL A 22 17.70 -12.17 20.94
C VAL A 22 17.34 -10.70 21.16
N PHE A 23 16.05 -10.38 21.10
CA PHE A 23 15.46 -9.09 21.40
C PHE A 23 14.88 -9.04 22.82
N SER A 24 14.77 -7.84 23.40
CA SER A 24 14.18 -7.67 24.74
C SER A 24 13.51 -6.30 24.96
N GLY A 25 12.58 -6.29 25.91
CA GLY A 25 11.80 -5.10 26.29
C GLY A 25 10.62 -4.80 25.35
N PRO A 26 10.03 -3.61 25.47
CA PRO A 26 8.87 -3.19 24.67
C PRO A 26 9.26 -2.74 23.26
N VAL A 27 8.36 -2.96 22.30
CA VAL A 27 8.49 -2.38 20.95
C VAL A 27 8.26 -0.87 21.02
N ARG A 28 9.19 -0.05 20.49
CA ARG A 28 9.18 1.42 20.64
C ARG A 28 8.75 2.12 19.35
N LYS A 29 7.51 2.59 19.29
CA LYS A 29 7.04 3.55 18.28
C LYS A 29 7.79 4.91 18.42
N SER A 30 7.79 5.73 17.38
CA SER A 30 8.11 7.17 17.47
C SER A 30 6.84 7.99 17.68
N GLU A 31 6.88 9.02 18.52
CA GLU A 31 5.73 9.92 18.79
C GLU A 31 5.11 10.50 17.52
N VAL A 32 5.94 10.92 16.55
CA VAL A 32 5.52 11.51 15.27
C VAL A 32 4.85 10.54 14.28
N SER A 33 4.67 9.26 14.63
CA SER A 33 4.00 8.26 13.81
C SER A 33 2.52 8.11 14.19
N LYS A 34 1.64 8.27 13.19
CA LYS A 34 0.18 8.10 13.32
C LYS A 34 -0.29 6.63 13.26
N ASN A 35 0.64 5.69 13.06
CA ASN A 35 0.33 4.26 13.13
C ASN A 35 0.08 3.82 14.59
N PRO A 36 -0.65 2.71 14.82
CA PRO A 36 -0.92 2.19 16.16
C PRO A 36 0.36 1.78 16.88
N ASP A 37 0.34 1.84 18.21
CA ASP A 37 1.36 1.20 19.04
C ASP A 37 1.29 -0.33 18.93
N VAL A 38 2.44 -0.98 19.16
CA VAL A 38 2.56 -2.44 19.20
C VAL A 38 2.64 -2.85 20.67
N PRO A 39 1.56 -3.39 21.28
CA PRO A 39 1.51 -3.70 22.71
C PRO A 39 2.20 -5.03 23.02
N PHE A 40 3.50 -5.11 22.72
CA PHE A 40 4.35 -6.28 22.93
C PHE A 40 5.58 -5.91 23.76
N THR A 41 5.79 -6.66 24.84
CA THR A 41 6.91 -6.54 25.78
C THR A 41 7.30 -7.93 26.24
N CYS A 42 8.56 -8.33 26.05
CA CYS A 42 9.06 -9.64 26.46
C CYS A 42 10.55 -9.57 26.85
N GLU A 43 10.99 -10.38 27.82
CA GLU A 43 12.37 -10.38 28.33
C GLU A 43 13.38 -11.04 27.38
N ALA A 44 12.91 -11.92 26.50
CA ALA A 44 13.69 -12.57 25.46
C ALA A 44 12.74 -13.00 24.32
N TYR A 45 12.95 -12.51 23.10
CA TYR A 45 12.17 -12.93 21.93
C TYR A 45 13.01 -12.95 20.66
N CYS A 46 12.66 -13.82 19.73
CA CYS A 46 13.18 -13.81 18.35
C CYS A 46 12.24 -13.01 17.43
N ILE A 47 12.77 -12.53 16.30
CA ILE A 47 11.97 -11.91 15.23
C ILE A 47 12.20 -12.69 13.95
N THR A 48 11.12 -13.18 13.32
CA THR A 48 11.15 -13.72 11.95
C THR A 48 10.23 -12.91 11.04
N ALA A 49 10.37 -13.08 9.74
CA ALA A 49 9.66 -12.32 8.71
C ALA A 49 9.16 -13.20 7.57
N THR A 50 8.00 -12.84 7.02
CA THR A 50 7.41 -13.44 5.81
C THR A 50 6.84 -12.36 4.90
N SER A 51 6.70 -12.63 3.60
CA SER A 51 6.18 -11.67 2.60
C SER A 51 5.02 -12.25 1.79
N ARG A 52 3.94 -11.47 1.60
CA ARG A 52 2.81 -11.85 0.74
C ARG A 52 2.39 -10.68 -0.15
N GLY A 53 2.80 -10.72 -1.43
CA GLY A 53 2.55 -9.63 -2.37
C GLY A 53 3.20 -8.34 -1.88
N LYS A 54 2.41 -7.29 -1.58
CA LYS A 54 2.91 -6.00 -1.07
C LYS A 54 2.87 -5.83 0.45
N GLU A 55 2.89 -6.92 1.18
CA GLU A 55 2.88 -6.93 2.65
C GLU A 55 4.04 -7.77 3.19
N VAL A 56 4.63 -7.33 4.31
CA VAL A 56 5.60 -8.09 5.10
C VAL A 56 5.05 -8.27 6.50
N LYS A 57 5.03 -9.50 7.01
CA LYS A 57 4.61 -9.81 8.37
C LYS A 57 5.84 -10.18 9.19
N LEU A 58 6.09 -9.44 10.27
CA LEU A 58 7.02 -9.86 11.31
C LEU A 58 6.27 -10.69 12.33
N THR A 59 6.88 -11.79 12.79
CA THR A 59 6.39 -12.60 13.91
C THR A 59 7.37 -12.46 15.07
N LEU A 60 6.90 -11.91 16.18
CA LEU A 60 7.65 -11.71 17.41
C LEU A 60 7.39 -12.93 18.31
N THR A 61 8.39 -13.77 18.53
CA THR A 61 8.24 -15.07 19.22
C THR A 61 8.96 -15.07 20.56
N PRO A 62 8.24 -15.06 21.70
CA PRO A 62 8.82 -15.22 23.03
C PRO A 62 9.69 -16.48 23.16
N ILE A 63 10.89 -16.32 23.72
CA ILE A 63 11.77 -17.43 24.11
C ILE A 63 11.40 -17.81 25.55
N LYS A 64 11.03 -19.07 25.77
CA LYS A 64 10.74 -19.61 27.10
C LYS A 64 12.05 -19.99 27.79
N CYS A 65 12.22 -19.60 29.05
CA CYS A 65 13.32 -20.10 29.87
C CYS A 65 12.93 -21.42 30.54
N GLU A 66 13.92 -22.28 30.80
CA GLU A 66 13.74 -23.58 31.47
C GLU A 66 13.03 -23.45 32.85
N ASP A 67 13.27 -22.36 33.57
CA ASP A 67 12.69 -22.15 34.90
C ASP A 67 11.20 -21.81 34.88
N ASP A 68 10.67 -21.23 33.79
CA ASP A 68 9.23 -20.95 33.65
C ASP A 68 8.40 -22.26 33.61
N LEU A 69 9.01 -23.38 33.21
CA LEU A 69 8.36 -24.70 33.16
C LEU A 69 7.96 -25.20 34.57
N LYS A 70 8.62 -24.72 35.63
CA LYS A 70 8.40 -25.11 37.03
C LYS A 70 7.36 -24.22 37.73
N GLY A 71 6.98 -23.08 37.14
CA GLY A 71 6.23 -21.99 37.79
C GLY A 71 4.81 -21.73 37.29
N ARG A 72 4.00 -22.77 37.02
CA ARG A 72 2.65 -22.62 36.43
C ARG A 72 1.62 -21.89 37.34
N ALA A 73 1.51 -20.57 37.23
CA ALA A 73 0.29 -19.82 37.58
C ALA A 73 0.18 -18.49 36.82
N LYS A 74 -1.01 -18.21 36.24
CA LYS A 74 -1.38 -16.99 35.48
C LYS A 74 -0.51 -16.74 34.23
N GLY A 75 -0.91 -17.34 33.11
CA GLY A 75 -0.33 -17.02 31.79
C GLY A 75 -0.44 -15.52 31.50
N ARG A 76 0.70 -14.87 31.25
CA ARG A 76 0.76 -13.47 30.85
C ARG A 76 0.56 -13.39 29.35
N GLN A 77 0.08 -12.24 28.87
CA GLN A 77 -0.06 -11.97 27.44
C GLN A 77 1.30 -11.96 26.68
N ALA A 78 2.42 -11.98 27.42
CA ALA A 78 3.79 -12.06 26.92
C ALA A 78 4.24 -13.47 26.45
N ASP A 79 3.47 -14.53 26.68
CA ASP A 79 3.84 -15.92 26.32
C ASP A 79 3.44 -16.31 24.89
N GLN A 80 2.65 -15.49 24.20
CA GLN A 80 2.13 -15.78 22.86
C GLN A 80 2.90 -15.02 21.78
N PRO A 81 3.19 -15.64 20.63
CA PRO A 81 3.76 -14.92 19.49
C PRO A 81 2.82 -13.82 18.98
N MET A 82 3.38 -12.66 18.62
CA MET A 82 2.62 -11.56 18.03
C MET A 82 3.03 -11.32 16.59
N ASP A 83 2.05 -11.35 15.67
CA ASP A 83 2.21 -10.92 14.29
C ASP A 83 2.05 -9.39 14.17
N VAL A 84 2.91 -8.76 13.36
CA VAL A 84 2.79 -7.35 12.97
C VAL A 84 2.94 -7.26 11.45
N VAL A 85 1.86 -6.86 10.76
CA VAL A 85 1.83 -6.77 9.28
C VAL A 85 2.13 -5.35 8.84
N PHE A 86 3.08 -5.19 7.92
CA PHE A 86 3.61 -3.94 7.39
C PHE A 86 3.29 -3.79 5.90
N ARG A 87 3.00 -2.55 5.50
CA ARG A 87 2.99 -2.07 4.11
C ARG A 87 3.93 -0.87 4.03
N PHE A 88 4.90 -0.86 3.12
CA PHE A 88 6.00 0.11 3.14
C PHE A 88 5.67 1.50 2.55
N GLY A 89 4.45 1.73 2.05
CA GLY A 89 4.10 3.01 1.42
C GLY A 89 4.97 3.28 0.20
N MET A 90 5.72 4.39 0.18
CA MET A 90 6.66 4.73 -0.90
C MET A 90 8.14 4.77 -0.49
N SER A 91 8.44 4.79 0.80
CA SER A 91 9.79 5.04 1.36
C SER A 91 10.05 4.28 2.67
N GLY A 92 9.15 3.36 3.04
CA GLY A 92 9.34 2.46 4.16
C GLY A 92 10.39 1.40 3.86
N PHE A 93 11.28 1.15 4.81
CA PHE A 93 12.23 0.06 4.76
C PHE A 93 12.59 -0.47 6.15
N PHE A 94 13.12 -1.69 6.22
CA PHE A 94 13.78 -2.20 7.43
C PHE A 94 15.27 -1.92 7.40
N ARG A 95 15.86 -1.62 8.56
CA ARG A 95 17.31 -1.48 8.76
C ARG A 95 17.68 -2.06 10.11
N PHE A 96 18.89 -2.58 10.23
CA PHE A 96 19.45 -3.10 11.48
C PHE A 96 20.78 -2.38 11.74
N THR A 97 20.90 -1.67 12.87
CA THR A 97 22.00 -0.75 13.19
C THR A 97 22.47 -0.91 14.64
N GLY A 98 23.55 -0.22 15.03
CA GLY A 98 23.76 0.14 16.44
C GLY A 98 22.62 1.00 17.01
N GLU A 99 22.55 1.10 18.35
CA GLU A 99 21.63 2.02 19.06
C GLU A 99 22.07 3.49 18.97
N ASP A 100 23.38 3.72 18.79
CA ASP A 100 24.04 4.98 18.47
C ASP A 100 23.80 5.43 17.01
N GLU A 101 23.78 4.49 16.07
CA GLU A 101 23.52 4.73 14.63
C GLU A 101 22.02 4.88 14.26
N LEU A 102 21.14 5.13 15.24
CA LEU A 102 19.68 5.05 15.04
C LEU A 102 19.16 6.05 13.97
N PRO A 103 18.51 5.58 12.88
CA PRO A 103 18.05 6.47 11.82
C PRO A 103 17.00 7.49 12.28
N LYS A 104 17.16 8.75 11.87
CA LYS A 104 16.25 9.89 12.17
C LYS A 104 14.76 9.63 11.92
N HIS A 105 14.43 8.72 11.00
CA HIS A 105 13.06 8.37 10.62
C HIS A 105 12.64 6.94 11.04
N ALA A 106 13.33 6.34 12.02
CA ALA A 106 12.97 5.06 12.63
C ALA A 106 11.66 5.17 13.42
N HIS A 107 10.55 4.81 12.79
CA HIS A 107 9.19 5.04 13.31
C HIS A 107 8.65 3.87 14.16
N LEU A 108 9.23 2.68 14.04
CA LEU A 108 9.01 1.54 14.94
C LEU A 108 10.34 0.81 15.15
N ARG A 109 10.68 0.47 16.40
CA ARG A 109 12.01 -0.01 16.81
C ARG A 109 11.92 -1.22 17.74
N PHE A 110 12.75 -2.23 17.48
CA PHE A 110 12.92 -3.45 18.28
C PHE A 110 14.39 -3.53 18.71
N TYR A 111 14.66 -3.65 20.01
CA TYR A 111 16.01 -3.55 20.56
C TYR A 111 16.55 -4.92 20.98
N THR A 112 17.83 -5.19 20.73
CA THR A 112 18.46 -6.44 21.14
C THR A 112 18.76 -6.49 22.65
N LYS A 113 18.95 -7.71 23.15
CA LYS A 113 19.28 -8.01 24.56
C LYS A 113 20.78 -7.92 24.86
N GLU A 114 21.61 -8.01 23.82
CA GLU A 114 23.08 -7.98 23.91
C GLU A 114 23.63 -6.59 24.26
N LYS A 115 24.96 -6.49 24.42
CA LYS A 115 25.68 -5.21 24.55
C LYS A 115 26.93 -5.24 23.65
N PRO A 116 27.22 -4.19 22.86
CA PRO A 116 26.38 -3.01 22.60
C PRO A 116 25.03 -3.38 21.97
N ARG A 117 24.00 -2.58 22.22
CA ARG A 117 22.66 -2.89 21.72
C ARG A 117 22.57 -2.58 20.23
N ARG A 118 21.85 -3.43 19.50
CA ARG A 118 21.45 -3.23 18.10
C ARG A 118 19.95 -3.01 18.02
N VAL A 119 19.50 -2.38 16.93
CA VAL A 119 18.10 -1.98 16.75
C VAL A 119 17.61 -2.37 15.36
N LEU A 120 16.60 -3.23 15.30
CA LEU A 120 15.79 -3.40 14.09
C LEU A 120 14.81 -2.22 14.02
N SER A 121 14.88 -1.45 12.94
CA SER A 121 14.08 -0.24 12.74
C SER A 121 13.26 -0.33 11.46
N PHE A 122 11.96 -0.06 11.55
CA PHE A 122 11.16 0.34 10.39
C PHE A 122 11.31 1.85 10.18
N VAL A 123 11.98 2.24 9.10
CA VAL A 123 12.30 3.62 8.73
C VAL A 123 11.37 4.06 7.60
N ASP A 124 10.70 5.21 7.71
CA ASP A 124 9.90 5.75 6.59
C ASP A 124 9.85 7.28 6.59
N THR A 125 10.70 7.91 5.77
CA THR A 125 10.85 9.37 5.70
C THR A 125 9.56 10.12 5.34
N ARG A 126 8.64 9.50 4.57
CA ARG A 126 7.39 10.13 4.12
C ARG A 126 6.17 9.76 4.97
N ARG A 127 6.29 8.82 5.91
CA ARG A 127 5.20 8.32 6.79
C ARG A 127 3.95 7.90 6.01
N PHE A 128 4.15 7.18 4.91
CA PHE A 128 3.10 6.55 4.10
C PHE A 128 3.03 5.03 4.29
N GLY A 129 4.02 4.44 4.97
CA GLY A 129 3.97 3.07 5.45
C GLY A 129 3.00 2.92 6.62
N SER A 130 2.35 1.75 6.68
CA SER A 130 1.38 1.42 7.73
C SER A 130 1.69 0.05 8.34
N TRP A 131 1.45 -0.12 9.63
CA TRP A 131 1.53 -1.43 10.28
C TRP A 131 0.31 -1.74 11.16
N GLN A 132 0.05 -3.04 11.35
CA GLN A 132 -1.09 -3.59 12.09
C GLN A 132 -0.60 -4.68 13.07
N PRO A 133 -0.58 -4.40 14.39
CA PRO A 133 -0.27 -5.41 15.42
C PRO A 133 -1.43 -6.39 15.60
N ASN A 134 -1.11 -7.66 15.88
CA ASN A 134 -2.04 -8.80 15.80
C ASN A 134 -2.71 -8.92 14.41
N GLY A 135 -2.02 -8.44 13.36
CA GLY A 135 -2.55 -8.36 12.01
C GLY A 135 -2.43 -9.68 11.25
N THR A 136 -3.48 -10.03 10.50
CA THR A 136 -3.41 -10.96 9.38
C THR A 136 -3.12 -10.21 8.07
N TRP A 137 -2.82 -10.94 7.00
CA TRP A 137 -2.76 -10.37 5.65
C TRP A 137 -4.07 -9.65 5.30
N GLN A 138 -4.01 -8.57 4.52
CA GLN A 138 -5.19 -7.83 4.11
C GLN A 138 -6.20 -8.76 3.41
N PRO A 139 -7.46 -8.86 3.90
CA PRO A 139 -8.44 -9.81 3.38
C PRO A 139 -8.94 -9.44 1.97
N ASP A 140 -8.76 -8.19 1.55
CA ASP A 140 -9.01 -7.69 0.20
C ASP A 140 -7.89 -8.03 -0.80
N ARG A 141 -6.81 -8.70 -0.37
CA ARG A 141 -5.67 -9.08 -1.23
C ARG A 141 -5.67 -10.54 -1.66
N GLY A 142 -5.58 -10.73 -2.97
CA GLY A 142 -5.42 -12.03 -3.61
C GLY A 142 -4.08 -12.72 -3.29
N PRO A 143 -3.89 -13.95 -3.79
CA PRO A 143 -2.68 -14.73 -3.60
C PRO A 143 -1.42 -14.02 -4.12
N CYS A 144 -0.27 -14.29 -3.49
CA CYS A 144 1.01 -13.73 -3.90
C CYS A 144 1.43 -14.24 -5.29
N ILE A 145 1.62 -13.32 -6.25
CA ILE A 145 2.03 -13.68 -7.63
C ILE A 145 3.33 -14.51 -7.71
N MET A 146 4.25 -14.33 -6.76
CA MET A 146 5.55 -15.04 -6.74
C MET A 146 5.50 -16.39 -6.03
N PHE A 147 4.70 -16.53 -4.96
CA PHE A 147 4.78 -17.68 -4.04
C PHE A 147 3.47 -18.45 -3.86
N GLU A 148 2.39 -18.02 -4.53
CA GLU A 148 1.11 -18.72 -4.56
C GLU A 148 0.60 -18.87 -6.02
N TYR A 149 1.51 -19.03 -7.00
CA TYR A 149 1.23 -18.91 -8.45
C TYR A 149 -0.07 -19.62 -8.90
N LYS A 150 -0.23 -20.91 -8.60
CA LYS A 150 -1.43 -21.67 -9.00
C LYS A 150 -2.73 -21.06 -8.46
N ARG A 151 -2.75 -20.68 -7.18
CA ARG A 151 -3.89 -19.99 -6.54
C ARG A 151 -4.12 -18.61 -7.14
N PHE A 152 -3.05 -17.88 -7.48
CA PHE A 152 -3.14 -16.57 -8.14
C PHE A 152 -3.81 -16.71 -9.52
N ARG A 153 -3.33 -17.66 -10.34
CA ARG A 153 -3.86 -17.95 -11.68
C ARG A 153 -5.33 -18.35 -11.62
N GLU A 154 -5.68 -19.30 -10.75
CA GLU A 154 -7.05 -19.71 -10.44
C GLU A 154 -7.93 -18.53 -10.00
N ASN A 155 -7.47 -17.72 -9.04
CA ASN A 155 -8.19 -16.55 -8.53
C ASN A 155 -8.46 -15.48 -9.60
N VAL A 156 -7.59 -15.34 -10.61
CA VAL A 156 -7.85 -14.47 -11.77
C VAL A 156 -8.86 -15.11 -12.72
N LEU A 157 -8.59 -16.32 -13.21
CA LEU A 157 -9.35 -16.95 -14.28
C LEU A 157 -10.79 -17.30 -13.86
N SER A 158 -10.98 -17.79 -12.63
CA SER A 158 -12.31 -18.08 -12.07
C SER A 158 -13.14 -16.83 -11.73
N ASN A 159 -12.59 -15.62 -11.92
CA ASN A 159 -13.25 -14.35 -11.62
C ASN A 159 -13.31 -13.37 -12.81
N LEU A 160 -13.02 -13.79 -14.05
CA LEU A 160 -12.99 -12.89 -15.22
C LEU A 160 -14.35 -12.18 -15.50
N SER A 161 -15.45 -12.68 -14.94
CA SER A 161 -16.77 -12.04 -14.97
C SER A 161 -16.92 -10.82 -14.06
N ASP A 162 -15.98 -10.56 -13.13
CA ASP A 162 -15.96 -9.35 -12.31
C ASP A 162 -15.74 -8.10 -13.19
N ARG A 163 -16.46 -7.01 -12.88
CA ARG A 163 -16.35 -5.72 -13.59
C ARG A 163 -14.96 -5.08 -13.47
N ALA A 164 -14.13 -5.54 -12.54
CA ALA A 164 -12.71 -5.22 -12.51
C ALA A 164 -12.04 -5.49 -13.87
N PHE A 165 -12.42 -6.56 -14.58
CA PHE A 165 -11.81 -6.95 -15.86
C PHE A 165 -12.37 -6.21 -17.09
N ASP A 166 -13.39 -5.36 -16.92
CA ASP A 166 -13.86 -4.43 -17.97
C ASP A 166 -12.90 -3.24 -18.16
N ARG A 167 -11.92 -3.06 -17.27
CA ARG A 167 -10.97 -1.93 -17.31
C ARG A 167 -9.74 -2.21 -18.18
N PRO A 168 -8.98 -1.17 -18.58
CA PRO A 168 -7.66 -1.30 -19.21
C PRO A 168 -6.73 -2.27 -18.48
N ILE A 169 -6.07 -3.18 -19.22
CA ILE A 169 -5.18 -4.20 -18.63
C ILE A 169 -4.08 -3.59 -17.74
N CYS A 170 -3.52 -2.43 -18.11
CA CYS A 170 -2.53 -1.75 -17.26
C CYS A 170 -3.09 -1.28 -15.91
N GLU A 171 -4.40 -1.07 -15.78
CA GLU A 171 -5.06 -0.70 -14.53
C GLU A 171 -5.46 -1.94 -13.72
N VAL A 172 -5.91 -3.00 -14.40
CA VAL A 172 -6.28 -4.28 -13.76
C VAL A 172 -5.06 -4.96 -13.14
N LEU A 173 -3.89 -4.89 -13.78
CA LEU A 173 -2.62 -5.33 -13.21
C LEU A 173 -2.22 -4.60 -11.91
N LEU A 174 -2.81 -3.44 -11.59
CA LEU A 174 -2.61 -2.77 -10.30
C LEU A 174 -3.59 -3.23 -9.20
N ASN A 175 -4.65 -3.98 -9.54
CA ASN A 175 -5.68 -4.38 -8.60
C ASN A 175 -5.19 -5.51 -7.68
N GLN A 176 -4.95 -5.18 -6.41
CA GLN A 176 -4.36 -6.11 -5.43
C GLN A 176 -5.31 -7.24 -5.00
N LYS A 177 -6.61 -7.19 -5.33
CA LYS A 177 -7.55 -8.34 -5.21
C LYS A 177 -7.12 -9.51 -6.11
N TYR A 178 -6.45 -9.21 -7.22
CA TYR A 178 -6.07 -10.17 -8.24
C TYR A 178 -4.55 -10.29 -8.38
N PHE A 179 -3.85 -9.17 -8.53
CA PHE A 179 -2.42 -9.11 -8.84
C PHE A 179 -1.61 -8.63 -7.62
N ASN A 180 -1.75 -9.32 -6.48
CA ASN A 180 -1.11 -8.94 -5.22
C ASN A 180 0.42 -9.08 -5.29
N GLY A 181 1.09 -7.96 -5.49
CA GLY A 181 2.54 -7.87 -5.73
C GLY A 181 2.89 -6.94 -6.90
N ILE A 182 2.04 -6.83 -7.92
CA ILE A 182 2.30 -5.97 -9.08
C ILE A 182 2.08 -4.49 -8.73
N GLY A 183 2.96 -3.62 -9.21
CA GLY A 183 2.80 -2.18 -9.21
C GLY A 183 3.12 -1.55 -10.57
N ASN A 184 3.79 -0.40 -10.50
CA ASN A 184 3.89 0.54 -11.60
C ASN A 184 5.09 0.30 -12.53
N TYR A 185 6.18 -0.32 -12.03
CA TYR A 185 7.24 -0.80 -12.92
C TYR A 185 6.93 -2.20 -13.44
N LEU A 186 6.48 -3.12 -12.56
CA LEU A 186 6.16 -4.49 -12.99
C LEU A 186 5.11 -4.51 -14.10
N ARG A 187 4.04 -3.71 -14.03
CA ARG A 187 3.04 -3.66 -15.12
C ARG A 187 3.61 -3.19 -16.46
N ALA A 188 4.66 -2.36 -16.46
CA ALA A 188 5.27 -1.87 -17.69
C ALA A 188 6.14 -2.95 -18.31
N GLU A 189 7.02 -3.58 -17.53
CA GLU A 189 7.84 -4.71 -17.99
C GLU A 189 6.97 -5.88 -18.46
N ILE A 190 5.97 -6.29 -17.66
CA ILE A 190 5.07 -7.42 -17.94
C ILE A 190 4.25 -7.22 -19.22
N LEU A 191 3.79 -5.99 -19.52
CA LEU A 191 3.06 -5.70 -20.78
C LEU A 191 4.00 -5.48 -21.96
N TYR A 192 5.25 -5.09 -21.71
CA TYR A 192 6.28 -4.91 -22.73
C TYR A 192 6.79 -6.24 -23.31
N ARG A 193 7.13 -7.26 -22.48
CA ARG A 193 7.64 -8.56 -22.99
C ARG A 193 6.76 -9.17 -24.11
N PRO A 194 5.41 -9.22 -24.02
CA PRO A 194 4.52 -9.73 -25.06
C PRO A 194 4.01 -8.64 -26.04
N ASN A 195 4.47 -7.39 -25.92
CA ASN A 195 4.00 -6.23 -26.69
C ASN A 195 2.47 -6.00 -26.63
N ILE A 196 1.86 -6.14 -25.45
CA ILE A 196 0.42 -5.91 -25.25
C ILE A 196 0.15 -4.41 -25.04
N PRO A 197 -0.70 -3.75 -25.86
CA PRO A 197 -1.08 -2.35 -25.66
C PRO A 197 -1.71 -2.13 -24.28
N PRO A 198 -1.28 -1.13 -23.49
CA PRO A 198 -1.72 -1.00 -22.09
C PRO A 198 -3.22 -0.74 -21.89
N PHE A 199 -3.89 -0.17 -22.89
CA PHE A 199 -5.30 0.21 -22.87
C PHE A 199 -6.19 -0.65 -23.79
N VAL A 200 -5.97 -1.97 -23.81
CA VAL A 200 -7.00 -2.95 -24.20
C VAL A 200 -7.80 -3.40 -22.96
N CYS A 201 -9.02 -3.91 -23.18
CA CYS A 201 -9.85 -4.51 -22.13
C CYS A 201 -9.13 -5.72 -21.51
N ALA A 202 -9.06 -5.79 -20.17
CA ALA A 202 -8.34 -6.85 -19.49
C ALA A 202 -8.95 -8.24 -19.71
N ARG A 203 -10.29 -8.37 -19.76
CA ARG A 203 -10.95 -9.65 -20.04
C ARG A 203 -10.48 -10.23 -21.37
N ASN A 204 -10.48 -9.42 -22.44
CA ASN A 204 -10.08 -9.83 -23.79
C ASN A 204 -8.61 -10.29 -23.91
N VAL A 205 -7.77 -10.04 -22.91
CA VAL A 205 -6.35 -10.48 -22.85
C VAL A 205 -6.18 -11.75 -22.03
N LEU A 206 -7.11 -12.04 -21.12
CA LEU A 206 -7.06 -13.15 -20.16
C LEU A 206 -8.04 -14.29 -20.50
N GLU A 207 -9.03 -14.00 -21.35
CA GLU A 207 -10.00 -14.95 -21.87
C GLU A 207 -9.33 -15.95 -22.82
N GLY A 208 -9.64 -17.24 -22.65
CA GLY A 208 -9.01 -18.34 -23.38
C GLY A 208 -7.67 -18.84 -22.80
N LEU A 209 -7.20 -18.29 -21.67
CA LEU A 209 -6.06 -18.87 -20.94
C LEU A 209 -6.50 -20.11 -20.13
N GLU A 210 -5.70 -21.17 -20.19
CA GLU A 210 -5.95 -22.44 -19.47
C GLU A 210 -5.69 -22.29 -17.96
N LEU A 211 -6.47 -23.00 -17.13
CA LEU A 211 -6.30 -22.99 -15.66
C LEU A 211 -4.95 -23.58 -15.22
N GLU A 212 -4.49 -24.64 -15.89
CA GLU A 212 -3.19 -25.24 -15.66
C GLU A 212 -2.12 -24.62 -16.58
N ASP A 213 -0.94 -24.36 -16.04
CA ASP A 213 0.20 -23.89 -16.82
C ASP A 213 1.01 -25.09 -17.32
N THR A 214 0.68 -25.56 -18.52
CA THR A 214 1.27 -26.77 -19.13
C THR A 214 2.76 -26.65 -19.50
N LEU A 215 3.40 -25.52 -19.19
CA LEU A 215 4.85 -25.34 -19.32
C LEU A 215 5.61 -25.84 -18.09
N ASP A 216 5.02 -25.86 -16.90
CA ASP A 216 5.70 -26.29 -15.65
C ASP A 216 6.15 -27.76 -15.71
N GLU A 217 5.35 -28.64 -16.31
CA GLU A 217 5.70 -30.06 -16.46
C GLU A 217 6.86 -30.31 -17.44
N LYS A 218 7.00 -29.46 -18.48
CA LYS A 218 7.97 -29.70 -19.57
C LYS A 218 9.40 -29.45 -19.13
N THR A 219 9.59 -28.64 -18.09
CA THR A 219 10.87 -28.48 -17.38
C THR A 219 11.31 -29.72 -16.59
N VAL A 220 10.44 -30.74 -16.42
CA VAL A 220 10.73 -31.96 -15.65
C VAL A 220 10.70 -33.24 -16.51
N LYS A 221 9.97 -33.24 -17.64
CA LYS A 221 9.71 -34.42 -18.46
C LYS A 221 10.35 -34.38 -19.86
N ASN A 222 11.64 -34.01 -19.94
CA ASN A 222 12.33 -33.79 -21.20
C ASN A 222 13.45 -34.82 -21.49
N GLU A 223 13.08 -36.11 -21.51
CA GLU A 223 13.82 -37.14 -22.26
C GLU A 223 12.90 -37.84 -23.26
N PHE A 224 13.43 -38.09 -24.47
CA PHE A 224 12.82 -38.79 -25.61
C PHE A 224 11.58 -38.15 -26.30
N PRO A 225 11.71 -37.71 -27.58
CA PRO A 225 10.61 -37.12 -28.34
C PRO A 225 9.86 -38.13 -29.23
N THR A 226 8.60 -37.86 -29.56
CA THR A 226 8.03 -38.26 -30.87
C THR A 226 6.90 -37.31 -31.30
N SER A 227 6.59 -37.31 -32.60
CA SER A 227 5.90 -36.20 -33.26
C SER A 227 4.40 -36.42 -33.52
N LYS A 228 3.63 -35.33 -33.53
CA LYS A 228 2.77 -34.93 -34.68
C LYS A 228 2.33 -33.46 -34.56
N LYS A 229 1.91 -32.87 -35.69
CA LYS A 229 1.63 -31.43 -35.86
C LYS A 229 0.13 -31.11 -35.75
N SER A 230 -0.19 -29.97 -35.16
CA SER A 230 -1.36 -29.14 -35.49
C SER A 230 -0.89 -27.69 -35.72
N LYS A 231 -1.66 -26.87 -36.46
CA LYS A 231 -1.25 -25.53 -36.91
C LYS A 231 -2.09 -24.43 -36.26
N THR A 232 -1.53 -23.72 -35.27
CA THR A 232 -2.07 -22.41 -34.84
C THR A 232 -0.94 -21.46 -34.46
N LYS A 233 -0.96 -20.26 -35.07
CA LYS A 233 -0.26 -19.00 -34.74
C LYS A 233 1.04 -19.08 -33.90
N THR A 234 2.18 -18.84 -34.53
CA THR A 234 3.46 -18.61 -33.86
C THR A 234 3.44 -17.32 -33.03
N MET A 235 3.49 -17.45 -31.71
CA MET A 235 4.05 -16.45 -30.80
C MET A 235 5.39 -17.00 -30.26
N ASN A 236 6.29 -16.12 -29.79
CA ASN A 236 7.62 -16.54 -29.36
C ASN A 236 7.55 -17.56 -28.23
N GLN A 237 8.15 -18.73 -28.46
CA GLN A 237 7.95 -19.95 -27.65
C GLN A 237 8.62 -19.88 -26.26
N GLU A 238 9.35 -18.81 -25.97
CA GLU A 238 10.02 -18.51 -24.71
C GLU A 238 9.18 -17.58 -23.79
N SER A 239 8.31 -16.75 -24.38
CA SER A 239 7.43 -15.85 -23.66
C SER A 239 6.05 -16.49 -23.47
N GLY A 240 5.84 -17.11 -22.29
CA GLY A 240 4.53 -17.63 -21.90
C GLY A 240 3.47 -16.55 -21.67
N ASP A 241 2.27 -16.97 -21.26
CA ASP A 241 1.13 -16.05 -21.14
C ASP A 241 1.29 -14.94 -20.09
N LEU A 242 0.37 -13.97 -20.11
CA LEU A 242 0.43 -12.80 -19.26
C LEU A 242 0.42 -13.14 -17.75
N LEU A 243 -0.25 -14.22 -17.33
CA LEU A 243 -0.28 -14.65 -15.92
C LEU A 243 1.02 -15.36 -15.54
N ARG A 244 1.63 -16.12 -16.45
CA ARG A 244 2.99 -16.66 -16.26
C ARG A 244 4.01 -15.52 -16.14
N LEU A 245 3.93 -14.49 -16.98
CA LEU A 245 4.77 -13.28 -16.88
C LEU A 245 4.53 -12.51 -15.57
N CYS A 246 3.29 -12.48 -15.05
CA CYS A 246 3.00 -11.92 -13.73
C CYS A 246 3.70 -12.67 -12.58
N HIS A 247 4.14 -13.92 -12.80
CA HIS A 247 4.88 -14.73 -11.84
C HIS A 247 6.40 -14.66 -12.07
N THR A 248 6.86 -14.82 -13.32
CA THR A 248 8.30 -14.91 -13.64
C THR A 248 9.01 -13.56 -13.61
N VAL A 249 8.42 -12.49 -14.16
CA VAL A 249 9.08 -11.17 -14.24
C VAL A 249 9.42 -10.58 -12.85
N PRO A 250 8.58 -10.72 -11.81
CA PRO A 250 8.98 -10.37 -10.45
C PRO A 250 10.08 -11.28 -9.86
N LEU A 251 10.10 -12.57 -10.21
CA LEU A 251 11.14 -13.49 -9.75
C LEU A 251 12.50 -13.20 -10.40
N GLU A 252 12.55 -12.71 -11.64
CA GLU A 252 13.78 -12.15 -12.23
C GLU A 252 14.38 -11.08 -11.31
N VAL A 253 13.58 -10.13 -10.82
CA VAL A 253 14.03 -9.04 -9.92
C VAL A 253 14.57 -9.58 -8.58
N VAL A 254 13.96 -10.63 -8.03
CA VAL A 254 14.49 -11.33 -6.85
C VAL A 254 15.84 -12.00 -7.17
N SER A 255 15.96 -12.59 -8.36
CA SER A 255 17.18 -13.25 -8.85
C SER A 255 18.31 -12.29 -9.28
N LEU A 256 18.05 -11.00 -9.49
CA LEU A 256 19.08 -9.98 -9.81
C LEU A 256 20.17 -9.85 -8.71
N GLY A 257 19.94 -10.39 -7.51
CA GLY A 257 21.02 -10.92 -6.68
C GLY A 257 22.02 -9.91 -6.11
N GLY A 258 21.71 -8.61 -6.13
CA GLY A 258 22.46 -7.59 -5.38
C GLY A 258 22.60 -8.00 -3.91
N LYS A 259 23.74 -7.67 -3.28
CA LYS A 259 24.16 -8.20 -1.97
C LYS A 259 23.25 -7.79 -0.81
N GLY A 260 22.10 -8.46 -0.70
CA GLY A 260 21.03 -8.21 0.24
C GLY A 260 20.10 -7.07 -0.18
N TYR A 261 18.90 -7.06 0.39
CA TYR A 261 18.10 -5.84 0.52
C TYR A 261 18.90 -4.85 1.37
N ASP A 262 19.40 -3.80 0.73
CA ASP A 262 20.24 -2.79 1.34
C ASP A 262 19.69 -1.40 0.98
N PRO A 263 19.08 -0.70 1.95
CA PRO A 263 18.52 0.63 1.73
C PRO A 263 19.55 1.75 1.50
N GLU A 264 20.85 1.49 1.68
CA GLU A 264 21.95 2.47 1.53
C GLU A 264 22.82 2.22 0.30
N LYS A 265 22.83 1.02 -0.26
CA LYS A 265 23.43 0.76 -1.58
C LYS A 265 22.60 1.43 -2.68
N THR A 266 22.93 2.70 -2.94
CA THR A 266 22.44 3.53 -4.05
C THR A 266 22.78 2.96 -5.45
N ASP A 267 23.56 1.87 -5.52
CA ASP A 267 23.85 1.16 -6.77
C ASP A 267 22.64 0.36 -7.28
N TYR A 268 21.73 1.08 -7.93
CA TYR A 268 20.63 0.49 -8.68
C TYR A 268 21.03 0.08 -10.10
N SER A 269 22.32 0.05 -10.47
CA SER A 269 22.75 -0.17 -11.87
C SER A 269 22.21 -1.48 -12.46
N THR A 270 22.35 -2.61 -11.75
CA THR A 270 21.82 -3.92 -12.17
C THR A 270 20.30 -3.90 -12.39
N PHE A 271 19.55 -3.20 -11.53
CA PHE A 271 18.10 -3.06 -11.69
C PHE A 271 17.75 -2.17 -12.89
N MET A 272 18.43 -1.04 -13.06
CA MET A 272 18.23 -0.11 -14.18
C MET A 272 18.63 -0.72 -15.53
N ALA A 273 19.59 -1.63 -15.55
CA ALA A 273 19.98 -2.41 -16.73
C ALA A 273 19.02 -3.58 -17.04
N TRP A 274 18.23 -4.04 -16.06
CA TRP A 274 17.17 -5.04 -16.25
C TRP A 274 15.86 -4.42 -16.77
N LEU A 275 15.59 -3.14 -16.49
CA LEU A 275 14.42 -2.44 -17.01
C LEU A 275 14.48 -2.32 -18.54
N GLN A 276 13.43 -2.78 -19.22
CA GLN A 276 13.31 -2.74 -20.67
C GLN A 276 12.28 -1.70 -21.14
N CYS A 277 11.35 -1.27 -20.28
CA CYS A 277 10.32 -0.30 -20.64
C CYS A 277 10.15 0.86 -19.65
N TYR A 278 10.21 0.59 -18.35
CA TYR A 278 9.95 1.57 -17.30
C TYR A 278 11.11 2.57 -17.20
N TYR A 279 10.84 3.86 -17.45
CA TYR A 279 11.85 4.94 -17.58
C TYR A 279 12.93 4.72 -18.66
N VAL A 280 12.80 3.74 -19.54
CA VAL A 280 13.72 3.53 -20.66
C VAL A 280 13.50 4.57 -21.76
N ASP A 281 14.59 5.11 -22.31
CA ASP A 281 14.54 6.12 -23.35
C ASP A 281 13.89 5.60 -24.64
N GLY A 282 13.17 6.49 -25.34
CA GLY A 282 12.38 6.14 -26.53
C GLY A 282 10.99 5.55 -26.24
N MET A 283 10.71 5.10 -25.01
CA MET A 283 9.39 4.57 -24.65
C MET A 283 8.31 5.65 -24.56
N LYS A 284 7.08 5.31 -24.95
CA LYS A 284 5.93 6.20 -24.85
C LYS A 284 5.42 6.21 -23.42
N THR A 285 4.92 7.38 -22.99
CA THR A 285 4.26 7.53 -21.69
C THR A 285 2.87 8.15 -21.82
N MET A 286 1.92 7.63 -21.06
CA MET A 286 0.54 8.12 -20.91
C MET A 286 0.14 8.07 -19.43
N ARG A 287 -0.90 8.80 -19.01
CA ARG A 287 -1.52 8.59 -17.68
C ARG A 287 -2.72 7.66 -17.80
N ASP A 288 -2.86 6.73 -16.86
CA ASP A 288 -4.07 5.94 -16.70
C ASP A 288 -5.22 6.74 -16.06
N HIS A 289 -6.43 6.17 -16.01
CA HIS A 289 -7.61 6.85 -15.44
C HIS A 289 -7.47 7.13 -13.93
N ASN A 290 -6.51 6.48 -13.25
CA ASN A 290 -6.19 6.72 -11.84
C ASN A 290 -5.03 7.73 -11.69
N GLY A 291 -4.62 8.40 -12.77
CA GLY A 291 -3.62 9.44 -12.83
C GLY A 291 -2.16 8.97 -12.78
N ARG A 292 -1.88 7.66 -12.73
CA ARG A 292 -0.50 7.13 -12.68
C ARG A 292 0.07 7.04 -14.09
N THR A 293 1.35 7.32 -14.24
CA THR A 293 2.03 7.14 -15.54
C THR A 293 2.17 5.65 -15.86
N MET A 294 1.95 5.33 -17.13
CA MET A 294 2.19 4.04 -17.77
C MET A 294 3.26 4.22 -18.86
N TRP A 295 4.19 3.26 -18.96
CA TRP A 295 5.25 3.19 -19.97
C TRP A 295 4.94 2.04 -20.94
N PHE A 296 5.13 2.24 -22.24
CA PHE A 296 4.86 1.23 -23.27
C PHE A 296 5.58 1.53 -24.59
N GLN A 297 5.66 0.52 -25.46
CA GLN A 297 6.06 0.66 -26.87
C GLN A 297 4.83 0.46 -27.78
N GLY A 298 4.89 0.91 -29.03
CA GLY A 298 3.81 0.66 -30.01
C GLY A 298 2.57 1.52 -29.81
N ASP A 299 1.39 0.93 -29.94
CA ASP A 299 0.07 1.58 -29.80
C ASP A 299 -0.39 1.57 -28.33
N PRO A 300 -1.07 2.62 -27.81
CA PRO A 300 -1.64 2.58 -26.47
C PRO A 300 -2.83 1.63 -26.30
N GLY A 301 -3.61 1.33 -27.34
CA GLY A 301 -4.84 0.55 -27.27
C GLY A 301 -6.13 1.41 -27.24
N PRO A 302 -7.29 0.81 -27.55
CA PRO A 302 -8.55 1.53 -27.83
C PRO A 302 -9.19 2.26 -26.63
N MET A 303 -8.84 1.87 -25.40
CA MET A 303 -9.37 2.48 -24.16
C MET A 303 -8.48 3.62 -23.63
N ALA A 304 -7.55 4.15 -24.44
CA ALA A 304 -6.62 5.19 -24.04
C ALA A 304 -7.34 6.49 -23.60
N PRO A 305 -6.99 7.09 -22.44
CA PRO A 305 -7.62 8.32 -21.95
C PRO A 305 -7.51 9.49 -22.93
N LYS A 306 -8.63 9.80 -23.59
CA LYS A 306 -8.75 10.87 -24.59
C LYS A 306 -8.36 12.23 -23.99
N GLY A 307 -7.37 12.89 -24.59
CA GLY A 307 -6.85 14.19 -24.14
C GLY A 307 -5.61 14.14 -23.24
N SER A 308 -5.12 12.96 -22.85
CA SER A 308 -3.91 12.82 -22.02
C SER A 308 -2.61 13.11 -22.80
N LYS A 309 -2.26 14.39 -22.96
CA LYS A 309 -0.98 14.81 -23.54
C LYS A 309 0.19 14.19 -22.77
N SER A 310 1.05 13.42 -23.45
CA SER A 310 2.28 12.87 -22.87
C SER A 310 3.12 13.99 -22.25
N PRO A 311 3.56 13.88 -20.98
CA PRO A 311 4.49 14.84 -20.40
C PRO A 311 5.79 14.86 -21.19
N LYS A 312 6.30 16.04 -21.57
CA LYS A 312 7.62 16.16 -22.19
C LYS A 312 8.68 15.57 -21.22
N PRO A 313 9.63 14.75 -21.69
CA PRO A 313 10.66 14.20 -20.82
C PRO A 313 11.49 15.34 -20.21
N LYS A 314 11.56 15.39 -18.88
CA LYS A 314 12.47 16.29 -18.19
C LYS A 314 13.89 15.76 -18.38
N LYS A 315 14.72 16.42 -19.19
CA LYS A 315 16.16 16.17 -19.20
C LYS A 315 16.67 16.25 -17.77
N ARG A 316 17.32 15.17 -17.30
CA ARG A 316 17.93 15.10 -15.97
C ARG A 316 19.21 15.94 -15.99
N VAL A 317 19.07 17.25 -15.76
CA VAL A 317 20.21 18.14 -15.55
C VAL A 317 21.00 17.60 -14.37
N LYS A 318 22.29 17.30 -14.58
CA LYS A 318 23.24 17.22 -13.47
C LYS A 318 23.26 18.60 -12.81
N LYS A 319 22.66 18.72 -11.64
CA LYS A 319 23.24 19.55 -10.60
C LYS A 319 24.14 18.64 -9.77
N GLU A 320 25.32 19.13 -9.45
CA GLU A 320 26.19 18.51 -8.45
C GLU A 320 25.59 18.75 -7.06
N ASP A 321 25.81 17.81 -6.15
CA ASP A 321 25.37 17.93 -4.76
C ASP A 321 26.31 18.90 -4.03
N ASP A 322 25.85 20.15 -3.87
CA ASP A 322 26.38 21.08 -2.88
C ASP A 322 25.23 21.72 -2.11
N HIS A 323 24.99 21.18 -0.91
CA HIS A 323 24.04 21.67 0.07
C HIS A 323 24.52 21.32 1.48
N ASP A 324 25.72 21.81 1.81
CA ASP A 324 26.01 22.19 3.19
C ASP A 324 24.93 23.19 3.69
N TYR A 325 24.55 23.06 4.95
CA TYR A 325 23.49 23.84 5.60
C TYR A 325 23.89 24.20 7.04
N THR A 326 25.01 24.89 7.20
CA THR A 326 25.30 25.63 8.44
C THR A 326 24.25 26.73 8.66
N GLU A 327 23.75 26.84 9.90
CA GLU A 327 22.74 27.83 10.28
C GLU A 327 23.29 29.26 10.33
N LYS A 328 22.42 30.24 10.08
CA LYS A 328 22.50 31.56 10.73
C LYS A 328 21.16 32.30 10.71
N GLU A 329 20.88 33.01 11.80
CA GLU A 329 19.61 33.71 12.02
C GLU A 329 19.56 35.12 11.42
N LYS A 330 18.32 35.59 11.21
CA LYS A 330 17.80 36.96 11.41
C LYS A 330 18.75 38.15 11.20
N ALA A 331 18.41 38.97 10.21
CA ALA A 331 18.37 40.42 10.38
C ALA A 331 17.13 40.98 9.63
N ALA A 332 16.72 42.20 9.94
CA ALA A 332 15.56 42.85 9.36
C ALA A 332 15.91 44.23 8.76
N GLU A 333 14.86 44.92 8.32
CA GLU A 333 14.76 46.36 8.06
C GLU A 333 15.19 46.99 6.72
N SER A 334 14.27 47.86 6.31
CA SER A 334 14.44 49.16 5.66
C SER A 334 14.31 49.24 4.12
N ARG A 335 13.84 50.42 3.71
CA ARG A 335 13.60 50.84 2.33
C ARG A 335 14.71 51.79 1.89
N CYS A 336 14.96 51.87 0.59
CA CYS A 336 15.04 53.17 -0.07
C CYS A 336 14.53 53.08 -1.51
N GLU A 337 13.92 54.18 -1.97
CA GLU A 337 13.57 54.38 -3.37
C GLU A 337 14.76 54.99 -4.12
N SER A 338 14.83 54.77 -5.43
CA SER A 338 15.32 55.79 -6.36
C SER A 338 14.47 55.76 -7.63
N THR A 339 14.27 56.92 -8.26
CA THR A 339 13.23 57.10 -9.29
C THR A 339 13.81 57.55 -10.62
N THR A 340 13.28 57.00 -11.72
CA THR A 340 13.52 57.54 -13.07
C THR A 340 12.20 57.79 -13.79
N LYS A 341 11.80 59.06 -13.82
CA LYS A 341 10.81 59.65 -14.75
C LYS A 341 11.39 59.58 -16.18
N LYS A 342 10.65 59.64 -17.30
CA LYS A 342 9.22 59.79 -17.64
C LYS A 342 9.14 59.56 -19.16
N GLN A 343 8.02 59.09 -19.71
CA GLN A 343 7.35 59.76 -20.83
C GLN A 343 5.92 59.24 -21.00
N ARG A 344 5.04 60.10 -21.53
CA ARG A 344 3.60 59.85 -21.73
C ARG A 344 3.11 60.76 -22.86
N LEU A 345 2.50 60.20 -23.89
CA LEU A 345 1.73 60.96 -24.90
C LEU A 345 0.22 60.68 -24.73
N VAL A 346 -0.62 61.60 -25.20
CA VAL A 346 -2.05 61.73 -24.83
C VAL A 346 -2.84 62.39 -25.99
N LYS A 347 -4.19 62.34 -25.93
CA LYS A 347 -5.21 63.06 -26.75
C LYS A 347 -5.49 62.47 -28.15
N ARG A 348 -6.71 62.52 -28.72
CA ARG A 348 -8.05 63.09 -28.34
C ARG A 348 -9.13 61.96 -28.45
N GLU A 349 -10.30 61.92 -27.79
CA GLU A 349 -11.42 62.87 -27.58
C GLU A 349 -12.24 63.15 -28.88
N THR A 350 -13.37 62.45 -29.14
CA THR A 350 -14.81 62.70 -28.76
C THR A 350 -15.51 63.77 -29.68
N PRO A 351 -16.87 63.98 -29.75
CA PRO A 351 -17.95 63.60 -28.79
C PRO A 351 -19.41 63.28 -29.30
N LYS A 352 -20.24 62.71 -28.39
CA LYS A 352 -21.71 62.96 -28.18
C LYS A 352 -22.72 62.52 -29.30
N ARG A 353 -24.06 62.43 -29.06
CA ARG A 353 -24.92 63.05 -28.01
C ARG A 353 -26.20 62.23 -27.62
N GLU A 354 -26.76 62.58 -26.43
CA GLU A 354 -28.08 62.34 -25.77
C GLU A 354 -29.26 61.68 -26.56
N GLY A 355 -30.32 61.09 -25.95
CA GLY A 355 -30.83 61.00 -24.56
C GLY A 355 -32.38 60.83 -24.57
N ASN A 356 -33.17 60.80 -23.48
CA ASN A 356 -32.97 60.70 -22.02
C ASN A 356 -34.36 60.52 -21.31
N ALA A 357 -34.41 59.94 -20.09
CA ALA A 357 -35.51 60.06 -19.10
C ALA A 357 -36.90 59.46 -19.49
N ARG A 358 -37.91 59.20 -18.63
CA ARG A 358 -38.17 59.19 -17.15
C ARG A 358 -39.48 58.35 -16.92
N SER A 359 -40.06 58.03 -15.75
CA SER A 359 -39.84 58.34 -14.31
C SER A 359 -40.77 57.53 -13.39
N LYS A 360 -40.35 57.29 -12.12
CA LYS A 360 -41.15 57.35 -10.85
C LYS A 360 -42.24 56.27 -10.57
N GLU A 361 -42.64 55.94 -9.33
CA GLU A 361 -42.11 55.98 -7.91
C GLU A 361 -43.22 55.33 -6.99
N VAL A 362 -43.25 55.16 -5.65
CA VAL A 362 -42.45 55.49 -4.44
C VAL A 362 -42.72 54.36 -3.38
N THR A 363 -42.18 54.48 -2.14
CA THR A 363 -42.75 53.97 -0.84
C THR A 363 -42.72 52.44 -0.56
N SER A 364 -42.81 51.91 0.69
CA SER A 364 -42.66 52.44 2.08
C SER A 364 -42.60 51.29 3.12
N LYS A 365 -42.07 51.37 4.37
CA LYS A 365 -41.02 52.16 5.10
C LYS A 365 -40.81 51.47 6.48
N ARG A 366 -39.55 51.37 6.98
CA ARG A 366 -39.13 51.05 8.38
C ARG A 366 -39.45 49.64 8.94
N GLY A 367 -38.77 49.13 9.98
CA GLY A 367 -37.47 49.54 10.58
C GLY A 367 -37.38 49.62 12.12
N LYS A 368 -36.18 49.34 12.67
CA LYS A 368 -35.69 49.40 14.08
C LYS A 368 -35.91 48.16 14.99
N THR A 369 -35.45 48.23 16.25
CA THR A 369 -34.58 47.24 16.93
C THR A 369 -34.86 47.11 18.45
N GLN A 370 -34.15 46.20 19.15
CA GLN A 370 -34.02 45.96 20.62
C GLN A 370 -34.96 44.90 21.27
N GLU A 371 -34.65 44.22 22.41
CA GLU A 371 -33.38 43.69 23.01
C GLU A 371 -33.68 42.85 24.30
N VAL A 372 -32.69 42.10 24.85
CA VAL A 372 -32.54 41.63 26.26
C VAL A 372 -33.31 40.38 26.82
N MET A 373 -32.58 39.55 27.59
CA MET A 373 -32.94 38.47 28.59
C MET A 373 -33.66 37.17 28.11
N GLN A 374 -33.16 35.95 28.41
CA GLN A 374 -33.04 35.18 29.70
C GLN A 374 -34.41 34.72 30.26
N GLN A 375 -34.62 33.49 30.76
CA GLN A 375 -33.71 32.56 31.47
C GLN A 375 -34.07 31.06 31.28
N SER A 376 -33.31 30.16 31.93
CA SER A 376 -33.49 28.70 32.08
C SER A 376 -34.59 28.33 33.13
N GLU A 377 -34.97 27.09 33.50
CA GLU A 377 -34.32 25.77 33.57
C GLU A 377 -35.29 24.54 33.51
N THR A 378 -34.72 23.33 33.35
CA THR A 378 -35.16 22.00 33.90
C THR A 378 -36.42 21.22 33.41
N ARG A 379 -36.25 19.88 33.45
CA ARG A 379 -37.24 18.79 33.31
C ARG A 379 -37.81 18.36 34.71
N PRO A 380 -38.53 17.22 34.91
CA PRO A 380 -39.38 16.37 34.03
C PRO A 380 -40.78 16.07 34.65
N LYS A 381 -41.64 15.29 33.96
CA LYS A 381 -42.42 14.20 34.61
C LYS A 381 -43.05 13.21 33.60
N SER A 382 -43.54 12.08 34.13
CA SER A 382 -44.04 10.92 33.36
C SER A 382 -45.22 10.23 34.05
N ARG A 383 -46.21 9.74 33.28
CA ARG A 383 -47.14 8.59 33.50
C ARG A 383 -48.19 8.61 32.36
N LYS A 384 -48.60 7.55 31.66
CA LYS A 384 -48.68 6.07 31.85
C LYS A 384 -49.90 5.59 32.64
N ARG A 385 -50.81 4.87 31.94
CA ARG A 385 -51.88 3.90 32.35
C ARG A 385 -53.13 4.07 31.43
N LYS A 386 -53.98 3.06 31.17
CA LYS A 386 -54.00 1.64 31.59
C LYS A 386 -54.67 0.72 30.54
N SER A 387 -54.50 -0.59 30.75
CA SER A 387 -55.14 -1.73 30.07
C SER A 387 -56.45 -2.17 30.73
N ASN A 388 -57.16 -3.13 30.10
CA ASN A 388 -57.68 -4.42 30.64
C ASN A 388 -58.65 -5.04 29.59
N ASN A 389 -59.05 -6.32 29.56
CA ASN A 389 -58.84 -7.54 30.38
C ASN A 389 -59.02 -8.76 29.41
N ALA A 390 -58.82 -10.06 29.68
CA ALA A 390 -58.33 -10.92 30.78
C ALA A 390 -57.80 -12.24 30.11
N ASP A 391 -57.76 -13.49 30.63
CA ASP A 391 -58.07 -14.10 31.94
C ASP A 391 -57.36 -15.49 32.08
N LYS A 392 -57.08 -15.92 33.32
CA LYS A 392 -56.85 -17.31 33.86
C LYS A 392 -55.90 -18.32 33.13
N THR A 393 -55.25 -19.30 33.81
CA THR A 393 -55.30 -19.76 35.23
C THR A 393 -53.92 -20.27 35.74
N SER A 394 -53.82 -20.47 37.06
CA SER A 394 -52.87 -21.27 37.91
C SER A 394 -51.94 -22.34 37.27
N GLY A 395 -50.78 -22.70 37.86
CA GLY A 395 -50.13 -22.22 39.09
C GLY A 395 -48.96 -23.10 39.64
N GLU A 396 -48.16 -22.52 40.54
CA GLU A 396 -47.30 -23.08 41.63
C GLU A 396 -46.21 -24.21 41.48
N GLN A 397 -44.99 -23.85 41.91
CA GLN A 397 -44.04 -24.53 42.83
C GLN A 397 -43.24 -25.86 42.52
N SER A 398 -41.98 -25.65 42.08
CA SER A 398 -40.72 -26.04 42.79
C SER A 398 -40.11 -27.47 42.80
N ARG A 399 -38.79 -27.50 43.09
CA ARG A 399 -37.91 -28.57 43.68
C ARG A 399 -37.33 -29.74 42.84
N THR A 400 -36.09 -29.50 42.38
CA THR A 400 -34.84 -30.23 42.72
C THR A 400 -34.78 -31.77 42.85
N GLY A 401 -33.91 -32.38 42.03
CA GLY A 401 -33.13 -33.60 42.34
C GLY A 401 -33.28 -34.74 41.31
N ARG A 402 -32.38 -35.72 41.17
CA ARG A 402 -30.93 -35.92 41.42
C ARG A 402 -30.63 -37.38 41.02
N VAL A 403 -29.88 -37.60 39.92
CA VAL A 403 -29.04 -38.80 39.63
C VAL A 403 -29.69 -40.20 39.65
N THR A 404 -29.58 -40.96 38.53
CA THR A 404 -29.01 -42.32 38.56
C THR A 404 -28.54 -42.82 37.19
N ARG A 405 -27.54 -43.72 37.20
CA ARG A 405 -27.10 -44.54 36.04
C ARG A 405 -28.00 -45.78 35.90
N LYS A 406 -28.01 -46.39 34.69
CA LYS A 406 -27.76 -47.84 34.56
C LYS A 406 -27.01 -48.16 33.26
N ASN A 407 -26.39 -49.33 33.23
CA ASN A 407 -25.43 -49.80 32.22
C ASN A 407 -26.01 -51.00 31.43
N SER A 408 -25.24 -51.45 30.42
CA SER A 408 -25.37 -52.70 29.64
C SER A 408 -26.63 -52.82 28.75
N LYS A 409 -26.54 -53.47 27.59
CA LYS A 409 -25.47 -54.34 27.06
C LYS A 409 -24.54 -53.66 26.07
#